data_AF-A0A1X7VBM3-F1
#
_entry.id   AF-A0A1X7VBM3-F1
#
_cell.length_a   1.000
_cell.length_b   1.000
_cell.length_c   1.000
_cell.angle_alpha   90.00
_cell.angle_beta   90.00
_cell.angle_gamma   90.00
#
_symmetry.space_group_name_H-M   'P 1'
#
loop_
_entity.id
_entity.type
_entity.pdbx_description
1 polymer ?
#
loop_
_entity_poly.entity_id
_entity_poly.type
_entity_poly.pdbx_seq_one_letter_code
_entity_poly.pdbx_strand_id
1 'polypeptide(L)'
;MKTIPSDLKTPEQYRIRTTKFRCGFKLNVVEEAKKTSNRAAARKFSIDEASVRYWRKQKDKLQSTPGKKGLPGAGRKAKLPDMEERLASWIIELRSKNCRVTGAAMQRKALDLHNGAEDFTASRGLLKINIVNKNWSRCGYT
;
A
#
# COMPACT_ATOMS: atom_id res chain seq x y z
N MET A 1 -9.53 -48.85 -24.25
CA MET A 1 -9.46 -47.39 -24.36
C MET A 1 -10.34 -46.78 -23.29
N LYS A 2 -9.79 -45.98 -22.37
CA LYS A 2 -10.58 -45.12 -21.49
C LYS A 2 -10.00 -43.72 -21.62
N THR A 3 -10.72 -42.88 -22.35
CA THR A 3 -10.43 -41.47 -22.60
C THR A 3 -10.48 -40.74 -21.26
N ILE A 4 -9.38 -40.08 -20.90
CA ILE A 4 -9.31 -39.24 -19.70
C ILE A 4 -10.11 -37.96 -20.01
N PRO A 5 -11.10 -37.56 -19.18
CA PRO A 5 -11.86 -36.33 -19.38
C PRO A 5 -10.95 -35.10 -19.32
N SER A 6 -11.11 -34.20 -20.29
CA SER A 6 -10.28 -33.03 -20.61
C SER A 6 -10.29 -31.88 -19.59
N ASP A 7 -10.93 -32.06 -18.44
CA ASP A 7 -11.42 -30.93 -17.63
C ASP A 7 -10.75 -30.78 -16.26
N LEU A 8 -9.64 -31.47 -16.01
CA LEU A 8 -8.78 -31.15 -14.87
C LEU A 8 -7.96 -29.90 -15.18
N LYS A 9 -8.52 -28.72 -14.88
CA LYS A 9 -7.77 -27.46 -14.74
C LYS A 9 -6.57 -27.72 -13.81
N THR A 10 -5.37 -27.64 -14.39
CA THR A 10 -4.10 -27.85 -13.69
C THR A 10 -3.98 -26.94 -12.45
N PRO A 11 -3.33 -27.39 -11.35
CA PRO A 11 -3.24 -26.66 -10.07
C PRO A 11 -2.54 -25.29 -10.16
N GLU A 12 -1.95 -24.99 -11.32
CA GLU A 12 -1.17 -23.78 -11.61
C GLU A 12 -2.04 -22.52 -11.75
N GLN A 13 -3.37 -22.66 -11.80
CA GLN A 13 -4.32 -21.60 -12.11
C GLN A 13 -4.73 -20.70 -10.92
N TYR A 14 -4.18 -20.91 -9.71
CA TYR A 14 -4.47 -20.07 -8.54
C TYR A 14 -3.24 -19.45 -7.86
N ARG A 15 -2.16 -19.16 -8.61
CA ARG A 15 -1.19 -18.16 -8.15
C ARG A 15 -1.88 -16.79 -8.19
N ILE A 16 -2.63 -16.46 -7.14
CA ILE A 16 -3.17 -15.11 -6.93
C ILE A 16 -1.97 -14.16 -6.85
N ARG A 17 -1.65 -13.52 -7.97
CA ARG A 17 -0.60 -12.51 -8.07
C ARG A 17 -1.06 -11.31 -7.25
N THR A 18 -0.49 -11.15 -6.06
CA THR A 18 -0.45 -9.92 -5.25
C THR A 18 -1.75 -9.11 -5.25
N THR A 19 -2.86 -9.72 -4.81
CA THR A 19 -4.06 -8.95 -4.48
C THR A 19 -3.79 -8.12 -3.21
N LYS A 20 -4.05 -6.81 -3.27
CA LYS A 20 -3.94 -5.92 -2.10
C LYS A 20 -5.05 -6.23 -1.10
N PHE A 21 -4.80 -7.16 -0.18
CA PHE A 21 -5.75 -7.45 0.90
C PHE A 21 -5.77 -6.31 1.93
N ARG A 22 -6.98 -5.90 2.34
CA ARG A 22 -7.21 -4.93 3.41
C ARG A 22 -6.76 -5.50 4.76
N CYS A 23 -6.33 -4.65 5.70
CA CYS A 23 -5.87 -5.09 7.01
C CYS A 23 -6.95 -5.87 7.79
N GLY A 24 -8.21 -5.44 7.74
CA GLY A 24 -9.32 -6.17 8.40
C GLY A 24 -9.50 -7.60 7.88
N PHE A 25 -9.36 -7.80 6.56
CA PHE A 25 -9.42 -9.15 5.98
C PHE A 25 -8.25 -10.01 6.45
N LYS A 26 -7.02 -9.48 6.45
CA LYS A 26 -5.83 -10.20 6.94
C LYS A 26 -5.98 -10.59 8.41
N LEU A 27 -6.56 -9.73 9.25
CA LEU A 27 -6.83 -10.01 10.65
C LEU A 27 -7.82 -11.17 10.83
N ASN A 28 -8.93 -11.17 10.07
CA ASN A 28 -9.89 -12.27 10.08
C ASN A 28 -9.22 -13.61 9.71
N VAL A 29 -8.40 -13.62 8.66
CA VAL A 29 -7.64 -14.82 8.26
C VAL A 29 -6.69 -15.28 9.37
N VAL A 30 -6.02 -14.35 10.06
CA VAL A 30 -5.11 -14.67 11.17
C VAL A 30 -5.86 -15.21 12.39
N GLU A 31 -7.04 -14.68 12.71
CA GLU A 31 -7.89 -15.19 13.80
C GLU A 31 -8.37 -16.62 13.52
N GLU A 32 -8.82 -16.89 12.30
CA GLU A 32 -9.23 -18.24 11.88
C GLU A 32 -8.04 -19.21 11.88
N ALA A 33 -6.84 -18.77 11.48
CA ALA A 33 -5.62 -19.56 11.55
C ALA A 33 -5.15 -19.84 12.99
N LYS A 34 -5.54 -19.01 13.97
CA LYS A 34 -5.31 -19.28 15.40
C LYS A 34 -6.26 -20.32 15.97
N LYS A 35 -7.53 -20.33 15.53
CA LYS A 35 -8.54 -21.31 15.96
C LYS A 35 -8.32 -22.69 15.34
N THR A 36 -7.88 -22.73 14.10
CA THR A 36 -7.70 -23.97 13.32
C THR A 36 -6.22 -24.24 13.06
N SER A 37 -5.75 -24.03 11.83
CA SER A 37 -4.34 -24.10 11.44
C SER A 37 -4.10 -23.18 10.24
N ASN A 38 -2.84 -22.81 9.98
CA ASN A 38 -2.52 -21.95 8.83
C ASN A 38 -2.97 -22.57 7.49
N ARG A 39 -2.81 -23.90 7.34
CA ARG A 39 -3.23 -24.63 6.13
C ARG A 39 -4.75 -24.68 5.98
N ALA A 40 -5.48 -24.88 7.08
CA ALA A 40 -6.95 -24.88 7.06
C ALA A 40 -7.50 -23.50 6.71
N ALA A 41 -6.97 -22.43 7.31
CA ALA A 41 -7.35 -21.06 6.99
C ALA A 41 -7.00 -20.70 5.53
N ALA A 42 -5.81 -21.05 5.06
CA ALA A 42 -5.39 -20.86 3.67
C ALA A 42 -6.38 -21.48 2.68
N ARG A 43 -6.81 -22.73 2.92
CA ARG A 43 -7.84 -23.40 2.09
C ARG A 43 -9.19 -22.69 2.17
N LYS A 44 -9.65 -22.33 3.38
CA LYS A 44 -10.94 -21.67 3.61
C LYS A 44 -11.06 -20.34 2.87
N PHE A 45 -9.99 -19.56 2.82
CA PHE A 45 -9.96 -18.24 2.17
C PHE A 45 -9.38 -18.27 0.76
N SER A 46 -8.99 -19.43 0.24
CA SER A 46 -8.31 -19.60 -1.05
C SER A 46 -7.05 -18.72 -1.19
N ILE A 47 -6.24 -18.66 -0.13
CA ILE A 47 -4.98 -17.89 -0.06
C ILE A 47 -3.81 -18.85 0.12
N ASP A 48 -2.63 -18.43 -0.30
CA ASP A 48 -1.40 -19.14 -0.04
C ASP A 48 -1.04 -19.20 1.47
N GLU A 49 -0.60 -20.36 1.94
CA GLU A 49 -0.23 -20.59 3.35
C GLU A 49 0.90 -19.66 3.80
N ALA A 50 1.86 -19.34 2.93
CA ALA A 50 2.96 -18.45 3.27
C ALA A 50 2.46 -17.02 3.54
N SER A 51 1.39 -16.58 2.86
CA SER A 51 0.74 -15.29 3.15
C SER A 51 0.10 -15.29 4.54
N VAL A 52 -0.61 -16.35 4.92
CA VAL A 52 -1.20 -16.51 6.26
C VAL A 52 -0.13 -16.49 7.34
N ARG A 53 0.95 -17.25 7.13
CA ARG A 53 2.12 -17.30 8.02
C ARG A 53 2.79 -15.94 8.15
N TYR A 54 2.97 -15.21 7.05
CA TYR A 54 3.54 -13.86 7.05
C TYR A 54 2.65 -12.86 7.81
N TRP A 55 1.33 -12.86 7.58
CA TRP A 55 0.41 -11.97 8.29
C TRP A 55 0.33 -12.29 9.79
N ARG A 56 0.44 -13.57 10.16
CA ARG A 56 0.48 -13.98 11.56
C ARG A 56 1.70 -13.42 12.29
N LYS A 57 2.87 -13.35 11.62
CA LYS A 57 4.07 -12.67 12.15
C LYS A 57 3.90 -11.15 12.25
N GLN A 58 3.07 -10.55 11.39
CA GLN A 58 2.79 -9.12 11.36
C GLN A 58 1.50 -8.72 12.09
N LYS A 59 0.93 -9.60 12.92
CA LYS A 59 -0.36 -9.39 13.56
C LYS A 59 -0.44 -8.07 14.32
N ASP A 60 0.58 -7.75 15.11
CA ASP A 60 0.57 -6.54 15.94
C ASP A 60 0.54 -5.28 15.08
N LYS A 61 1.29 -5.28 13.97
CA LYS A 61 1.28 -4.18 12.97
C LYS A 61 -0.06 -4.09 12.25
N LEU A 62 -0.73 -5.21 12.00
CA LEU A 62 -2.06 -5.24 11.39
C LEU A 62 -3.12 -4.71 12.34
N GLN A 63 -3.02 -5.00 13.64
CA GLN A 63 -3.95 -4.51 14.67
C GLN A 63 -3.78 -3.01 14.93
N SER A 64 -2.54 -2.50 14.90
CA SER A 64 -2.27 -1.07 15.06
C SER A 64 -2.64 -0.23 13.82
N THR A 65 -3.01 -0.85 12.70
CA THR A 65 -3.32 -0.15 11.45
C THR A 65 -4.84 -0.01 11.28
N PRO A 66 -5.37 1.21 11.06
CA PRO A 66 -6.80 1.40 10.83
C PRO A 66 -7.29 0.65 9.58
N GLY A 67 -8.41 -0.08 9.72
CA GLY A 67 -8.82 -1.19 8.83
C GLY A 67 -8.98 -0.89 7.33
N LYS A 68 -9.08 0.38 6.92
CA LYS A 68 -9.12 0.80 5.50
C LYS A 68 -7.74 0.94 4.85
N LYS A 69 -6.65 0.86 5.61
CA LYS A 69 -5.28 1.17 5.14
C LYS A 69 -4.44 -0.07 5.00
N GLY A 70 -3.48 -0.03 4.08
CA GLY A 70 -2.38 -1.01 4.05
C GLY A 70 -1.43 -0.79 5.24
N LEU A 71 -0.54 -1.75 5.47
CA LEU A 71 0.48 -1.66 6.51
C LEU A 71 1.30 -0.35 6.37
N PRO A 72 1.68 0.28 7.50
CA PRO A 72 2.54 1.47 7.47
C PRO A 72 3.86 1.14 6.75
N GLY A 73 4.29 2.04 5.87
CA GLY A 73 5.50 1.86 5.05
C GLY A 73 5.30 1.06 3.76
N ALA A 74 4.08 0.60 3.44
CA ALA A 74 3.77 -0.09 2.17
C ALA A 74 3.72 0.84 0.93
N GLY A 75 4.26 2.07 1.04
CA GLY A 75 4.30 3.08 0.00
C GLY A 75 5.68 3.25 -0.63
N ARG A 76 5.77 4.07 -1.68
CA ARG A 76 7.06 4.45 -2.28
C ARG A 76 7.89 5.22 -1.26
N LYS A 77 9.17 4.86 -1.10
CA LYS A 77 10.11 5.62 -0.29
C LYS A 77 10.44 6.95 -0.98
N ALA A 78 10.59 8.01 -0.18
CA ALA A 78 11.05 9.31 -0.66
C ALA A 78 12.43 9.16 -1.30
N LYS A 79 12.62 9.71 -2.49
CA LYS A 79 13.95 9.74 -3.14
C LYS A 79 14.77 10.93 -2.63
N LEU A 80 14.09 12.05 -2.41
CA LEU A 80 14.67 13.30 -1.94
C LEU A 80 13.92 13.72 -0.68
N PRO A 81 14.27 13.19 0.50
CA PRO A 81 13.46 13.32 1.72
C PRO A 81 13.20 14.79 2.08
N ASP A 82 14.24 15.62 2.04
CA ASP A 82 14.20 17.03 2.46
C ASP A 82 13.33 17.89 1.55
N MET A 83 13.51 17.76 0.22
CA MET A 83 12.69 18.48 -0.76
C MET A 83 11.23 18.02 -0.71
N GLU A 84 11.00 16.70 -0.62
CA GLU A 84 9.65 16.15 -0.52
C GLU A 84 8.95 16.54 0.79
N GLU A 85 9.70 16.77 1.88
CA GLU A 85 9.16 17.29 3.13
C GLU A 85 8.74 18.76 3.00
N ARG A 86 9.61 19.62 2.46
CA ARG A 86 9.28 21.03 2.19
C ARG A 86 8.06 21.18 1.28
N LEU A 87 7.99 20.37 0.22
CA LEU A 87 6.84 20.34 -0.68
C LEU A 87 5.56 19.86 0.03
N ALA A 88 5.66 18.86 0.90
CA ALA A 88 4.51 18.37 1.66
C ALA A 88 3.97 19.43 2.63
N SER A 89 4.86 20.14 3.35
CA SER A 89 4.47 21.23 4.25
C SER A 89 3.74 22.35 3.51
N TRP A 90 4.25 22.76 2.34
CA TRP A 90 3.59 23.76 1.50
C TRP A 90 2.18 23.32 1.04
N ILE A 91 2.01 22.04 0.71
CA ILE A 91 0.69 21.50 0.32
C ILE A 91 -0.28 21.48 1.51
N ILE A 92 0.20 21.10 2.70
CA ILE A 92 -0.61 21.09 3.93
C ILE A 92 -1.09 22.51 4.22
N GLU A 93 -0.21 23.50 4.12
CA GLU A 93 -0.54 24.91 4.33
C GLU A 93 -1.58 25.41 3.31
N LEU A 94 -1.45 25.08 2.03
CA LEU A 94 -2.44 25.48 1.03
C LEU A 94 -3.78 24.79 1.25
N ARG A 95 -3.78 23.53 1.67
CA ARG A 95 -5.01 22.79 1.98
C ARG A 95 -5.69 23.30 3.25
N SER A 96 -4.93 23.71 4.27
CA SER A 96 -5.51 24.33 5.48
C SER A 96 -6.16 25.67 5.16
N LYS A 97 -5.64 26.38 4.15
CA LYS A 97 -6.25 27.60 3.58
C LYS A 97 -7.39 27.33 2.58
N ASN A 98 -7.83 26.06 2.47
CA ASN A 98 -8.84 25.59 1.52
C ASN A 98 -8.52 25.90 0.03
N CYS A 99 -7.23 26.08 -0.30
CA CYS A 99 -6.76 26.30 -1.66
C CYS A 99 -6.54 24.96 -2.37
N ARG A 100 -7.14 24.80 -3.55
CA ARG A 100 -6.90 23.64 -4.41
C ARG A 100 -5.50 23.70 -5.00
N VAL A 101 -4.66 22.73 -4.65
CA VAL A 101 -3.33 22.58 -5.24
C VAL A 101 -3.40 21.72 -6.51
N THR A 102 -3.05 22.28 -7.66
CA THR A 102 -2.99 21.54 -8.94
C THR A 102 -1.66 20.80 -9.08
N GLY A 103 -1.64 19.72 -9.88
CA GLY A 103 -0.41 18.97 -10.14
C GLY A 103 0.70 19.83 -10.76
N ALA A 104 0.35 20.76 -11.65
CA ALA A 104 1.32 21.69 -12.25
C ALA A 104 1.92 22.64 -11.22
N ALA A 105 1.14 23.13 -10.26
CA ALA A 105 1.64 23.96 -9.17
C ALA A 105 2.62 23.20 -8.27
N MET A 106 2.33 21.91 -7.99
CA MET A 106 3.24 21.04 -7.26
C MET A 106 4.55 20.82 -8.02
N GLN A 107 4.50 20.63 -9.34
CA GLN A 107 5.68 20.46 -10.17
C GLN A 107 6.58 21.70 -10.14
N ARG A 108 5.98 22.89 -10.34
CA ARG A 108 6.71 24.15 -10.29
C ARG A 108 7.40 24.34 -8.94
N LYS A 109 6.65 24.17 -7.85
CA LYS A 109 7.21 24.30 -6.50
C LYS A 109 8.31 23.28 -6.23
N ALA A 110 8.20 22.06 -6.73
CA ALA A 110 9.24 21.04 -6.59
C ALA A 110 10.53 21.40 -7.35
N LEU A 111 10.39 21.97 -8.55
CA LEU A 111 11.54 22.46 -9.34
C LEU A 111 12.20 23.66 -8.65
N ASP A 112 11.41 24.60 -8.14
CA ASP A 112 11.89 25.75 -7.37
C ASP A 112 12.68 25.30 -6.13
N LEU A 113 12.15 24.30 -5.40
CA LEU A 113 12.81 23.76 -4.19
C LEU A 113 14.07 22.95 -4.50
N HIS A 114 14.22 22.45 -5.73
CA HIS A 114 15.39 21.71 -6.20
C HIS A 114 16.42 22.64 -6.90
N ASN A 115 16.20 23.96 -6.90
CA ASN A 115 17.04 24.94 -7.61
C ASN A 115 17.29 24.56 -9.08
N GLY A 116 16.36 23.88 -9.74
CA GLY A 116 16.48 23.51 -11.15
C GLY A 116 17.60 22.52 -11.52
N ALA A 117 18.18 21.78 -10.56
CA ALA A 117 19.23 20.81 -10.91
C ALA A 117 18.73 19.77 -11.95
N GLU A 118 19.54 19.54 -12.98
CA GLU A 118 19.15 18.81 -14.20
C GLU A 118 18.76 17.35 -13.97
N ASP A 119 19.20 16.77 -12.85
CA ASP A 119 18.97 15.36 -12.50
C ASP A 119 17.57 15.08 -11.93
N PHE A 120 16.78 16.12 -11.63
CA PHE A 120 15.47 15.97 -11.00
C PHE A 120 14.31 16.21 -11.96
N THR A 121 13.69 15.12 -12.42
CA THR A 121 12.42 15.20 -13.15
C THR A 121 11.22 15.16 -12.19
N ALA A 122 10.56 16.30 -12.02
CA ALA A 122 9.30 16.46 -11.28
C ALA A 122 8.11 15.82 -12.03
N SER A 123 8.12 14.51 -12.26
CA SER A 123 7.04 13.83 -13.00
C SER A 123 5.71 13.82 -12.21
N ARG A 124 4.58 13.93 -12.93
CA ARG A 124 3.23 13.92 -12.32
C ARG A 124 2.98 12.67 -11.45
N GLY A 125 3.55 11.53 -11.83
CA GLY A 125 3.43 10.27 -11.10
C GLY A 125 4.22 10.27 -9.79
N LEU A 126 5.41 10.87 -9.76
CA LEU A 126 6.24 10.98 -8.55
C LEU A 126 5.51 11.80 -7.46
N LEU A 127 4.95 12.95 -7.84
CA LEU A 127 4.28 13.86 -6.91
C LEU A 127 2.98 13.27 -6.35
N LYS A 128 2.11 12.71 -7.20
CA LYS A 128 0.84 12.12 -6.74
C LYS A 128 1.03 10.98 -5.74
N ILE A 129 2.08 10.17 -5.88
CA ILE A 129 2.31 8.99 -5.05
C ILE A 129 2.90 9.38 -3.68
N ASN A 130 3.83 10.34 -3.61
CA ASN A 130 4.53 10.66 -2.36
C ASN A 130 3.68 11.55 -1.43
N ILE A 131 2.85 12.44 -1.99
CA ILE A 131 2.00 13.37 -1.21
C ILE A 131 0.83 12.64 -0.53
N VAL A 132 0.29 11.59 -1.15
CA VAL A 132 -0.79 10.76 -0.57
C VAL A 132 -0.24 9.83 0.54
N ASN A 133 1.01 9.37 0.43
CA ASN A 133 1.60 8.44 1.39
C ASN A 133 2.17 9.13 2.66
N LYS A 134 2.63 10.39 2.58
CA LYS A 134 3.08 11.13 3.78
C LYS A 134 1.91 11.66 4.64
N ASN A 135 0.76 11.96 4.03
CA ASN A 135 -0.38 12.60 4.70
C ASN A 135 -1.29 11.69 5.53
N TRP A 136 -1.09 10.37 5.55
CA TRP A 136 -1.93 9.52 6.41
C TRP A 136 -1.24 9.04 7.69
N SER A 137 0.10 8.96 7.73
CA SER A 137 0.80 8.37 8.89
C SER A 137 1.06 9.35 10.04
N ARG A 138 0.69 10.64 9.90
CA ARG A 138 0.99 11.69 10.89
C ARG A 138 -0.17 12.60 11.29
N CYS A 139 -1.38 12.37 10.76
CA CYS A 139 -2.56 13.15 11.11
C CYS A 139 -3.63 12.24 11.71
N GLY A 140 -3.74 12.28 13.04
CA GLY A 140 -4.93 11.84 13.76
C GLY A 140 -6.03 12.88 13.60
N TYR A 141 -6.70 12.87 12.45
CA TYR A 141 -8.03 13.46 12.32
C TYR A 141 -9.00 12.33 11.99
N THR A 142 -9.82 12.04 13.00
CA THR A 142 -11.09 11.28 13.05
C THR A 142 -11.37 10.30 11.91
#